data_AF-A0A380E4M6-F1
#
_entry.id   AF-A0A380E4M6-F1
#
_cell.length_a   1.000
_cell.length_b   1.000
_cell.length_c   1.000
_cell.angle_alpha   90.00
_cell.angle_beta   90.00
_cell.angle_gamma   90.00
#
_symmetry.space_group_name_H-M   'P 1'
#
loop_
_entity.id
_entity.type
_entity.pdbx_description
1 polymer ?
#
loop_
_entity_poly.entity_id
_entity_poly.type
_entity_poly.pdbx_seq_one_letter_code
_entity_poly.pdbx_strand_id
1 'polypeptide(L)'
;MSDILKCIGCGAPLQSEDKNKPGFVPEHNMFRDDVICRRCFRLKNYNEVQDVGLESEDFLKLLSGLADKKGIVVNVVDVFDFEGSFINAVKRIVGNKKSF
;
A
#
# COMPACT_ATOMS: atom_id res chain seq x y z
N MET A 1 -6.94 -20.91 13.85
CA MET A 1 -6.41 -19.65 13.27
C MET A 1 -7.47 -19.16 12.33
N SER A 2 -8.02 -17.96 12.55
CA SER A 2 -9.07 -17.40 11.70
C SER A 2 -8.40 -16.83 10.46
N ASP A 3 -8.57 -17.47 9.31
CA ASP A 3 -8.06 -16.92 8.05
C ASP A 3 -8.86 -15.66 7.70
N ILE A 4 -8.19 -14.51 7.82
CA ILE A 4 -8.76 -13.21 7.45
C ILE A 4 -8.82 -13.16 5.92
N LEU A 5 -10.04 -13.06 5.37
CA LEU A 5 -10.24 -12.86 3.94
C LEU A 5 -9.58 -11.55 3.50
N LYS A 6 -8.81 -11.60 2.40
CA LYS A 6 -8.06 -10.45 1.87
C LYS A 6 -8.46 -10.16 0.44
N CYS A 7 -8.45 -8.88 0.08
CA CYS A 7 -8.62 -8.43 -1.29
C CYS A 7 -7.46 -8.96 -2.15
N ILE A 8 -7.78 -9.66 -3.26
CA ILE A 8 -6.74 -10.20 -4.16
C ILE A 8 -5.95 -9.10 -4.91
N GLY A 9 -6.50 -7.88 -5.00
CA GLY A 9 -5.87 -6.77 -5.72
C GLY A 9 -4.90 -5.93 -4.89
N CYS A 10 -5.15 -5.73 -3.60
CA CYS A 10 -4.30 -4.88 -2.74
C CYS A 10 -3.94 -5.47 -1.38
N GLY A 11 -4.38 -6.70 -1.07
CA GLY A 11 -4.04 -7.40 0.17
C GLY A 11 -4.71 -6.88 1.44
N ALA A 12 -5.55 -5.83 1.35
CA ALA A 12 -6.29 -5.32 2.51
C ALA A 12 -7.26 -6.37 3.06
N PRO A 13 -7.40 -6.51 4.40
CA PRO A 13 -8.45 -7.31 5.02
C PRO A 13 -9.82 -6.88 4.51
N LEU A 14 -10.63 -7.84 4.04
CA LEU A 14 -11.98 -7.54 3.60
C LEU A 14 -12.87 -7.21 4.81
N GLN A 15 -13.77 -6.24 4.62
CA GLN A 15 -14.77 -5.84 5.61
C GLN A 15 -15.99 -5.25 4.90
N SER A 16 -17.16 -5.31 5.54
CA SER A 16 -18.42 -4.78 4.99
C SER A 16 -19.08 -3.70 5.87
N GLU A 17 -18.36 -3.20 6.88
CA GLU A 17 -18.86 -2.27 7.89
C GLU A 17 -18.73 -0.80 7.47
N ASP A 18 -17.57 -0.41 6.93
CA ASP A 18 -17.24 0.98 6.67
C ASP A 18 -16.79 1.21 5.21
N LYS A 19 -17.65 1.88 4.44
CA LYS A 19 -17.44 2.19 3.01
C LYS A 19 -16.21 3.05 2.71
N ASN A 20 -15.67 3.73 3.72
CA ASN A 20 -14.55 4.65 3.60
C ASN A 20 -13.23 4.04 4.10
N LYS A 21 -13.26 2.85 4.71
CA LYS A 21 -12.05 2.14 5.15
C LYS A 21 -11.50 1.20 4.07
N PRO A 22 -10.18 0.94 4.07
CA PRO A 22 -9.57 -0.08 3.21
C PRO A 22 -10.29 -1.42 3.33
N GLY A 23 -10.36 -2.15 2.22
CA GLY A 23 -10.95 -3.48 2.20
C GLY A 23 -12.47 -3.54 2.13
N PHE A 24 -13.17 -2.39 2.05
CA PHE A 24 -14.62 -2.40 1.94
C PHE A 24 -15.12 -3.21 0.73
N VAL A 25 -16.01 -4.16 0.99
CA VAL A 25 -16.80 -4.88 0.00
C VAL A 25 -18.23 -4.99 0.52
N PRO A 26 -19.26 -4.82 -0.33
CA PRO A 26 -20.63 -5.11 0.07
C PRO A 26 -20.77 -6.56 0.56
N GLU A 27 -21.56 -6.80 1.61
CA GLU A 27 -21.68 -8.10 2.28
C GLU A 27 -22.04 -9.25 1.30
N HIS A 28 -22.93 -9.00 0.34
CA HIS A 28 -23.32 -9.97 -0.70
C HIS A 28 -22.17 -10.39 -1.65
N ASN A 29 -21.05 -9.67 -1.64
CA ASN A 29 -19.86 -9.95 -2.44
C ASN A 29 -18.68 -10.47 -1.59
N MET A 30 -18.83 -10.70 -0.29
CA MET A 30 -17.73 -11.03 0.63
C MET A 30 -17.10 -12.42 0.41
N PHE A 31 -17.89 -13.41 -0.04
CA PHE A 31 -17.51 -14.83 -0.04
C PHE A 31 -17.28 -15.42 -1.44
N ARG A 32 -16.89 -14.59 -2.43
CA ARG A 32 -16.46 -15.11 -3.74
C ARG A 32 -14.96 -15.41 -3.69
N ASP A 33 -14.46 -16.29 -4.55
CA ASP A 33 -13.03 -16.62 -4.57
C ASP A 33 -12.17 -15.44 -5.09
N ASP A 34 -12.72 -14.61 -5.97
CA ASP A 34 -12.01 -13.50 -6.63
C ASP A 34 -12.44 -12.11 -6.16
N VAL A 35 -12.60 -11.91 -4.86
CA VAL A 35 -13.12 -10.64 -4.32
C VAL A 35 -12.07 -9.55 -4.33
N ILE A 36 -12.42 -8.43 -4.97
CA ILE A 36 -11.70 -7.17 -4.89
C ILE A 36 -12.50 -6.14 -4.10
N CYS A 37 -11.82 -5.37 -3.25
CA CYS A 37 -12.45 -4.28 -2.52
C CYS A 37 -12.91 -3.16 -3.47
N ARG A 38 -13.83 -2.30 -3.00
CA ARG A 38 -14.39 -1.18 -3.75
C ARG A 38 -13.33 -0.32 -4.46
N ARG A 39 -12.20 -0.06 -3.80
CA ARG A 39 -11.09 0.71 -4.40
C ARG A 39 -10.48 0.00 -5.61
N CYS A 40 -10.11 -1.27 -5.44
CA CYS A 40 -9.57 -2.08 -6.54
C CYS A 40 -10.58 -2.24 -7.68
N PHE A 41 -11.87 -2.37 -7.35
CA PHE A 41 -12.94 -2.41 -8.35
C PHE A 41 -13.01 -1.11 -9.17
N ARG A 42 -12.98 0.05 -8.51
CA ARG A 42 -13.03 1.36 -9.21
C ARG A 42 -11.79 1.60 -10.06
N LEU A 43 -10.60 1.26 -9.53
CA LEU A 43 -9.37 1.34 -10.30
C LEU A 43 -9.41 0.44 -11.54
N LYS A 44 -9.86 -0.82 -11.38
CA LYS A 44 -9.90 -1.80 -12.48
C LYS A 44 -10.91 -1.45 -13.57
N ASN A 45 -12.10 -0.95 -13.21
CA ASN A 45 -13.21 -0.77 -14.16
C ASN A 45 -13.40 0.68 -14.64
N TYR A 46 -12.94 1.66 -13.86
CA TYR A 46 -13.14 3.08 -14.16
C TYR A 46 -11.82 3.86 -14.24
N ASN A 47 -10.67 3.19 -14.06
CA ASN A 47 -9.35 3.81 -13.96
C ASN A 47 -9.30 4.93 -12.91
N GLU A 48 -10.14 4.81 -11.89
CA GLU A 48 -10.31 5.85 -10.88
C GLU A 48 -9.41 5.55 -9.68
N VAL A 49 -8.40 6.39 -9.50
CA VAL A 49 -7.56 6.39 -8.32
C VAL A 49 -8.31 7.10 -7.20
N GLN A 50 -8.66 6.35 -6.16
CA GLN A 50 -9.25 6.92 -4.95
C GLN A 50 -8.12 7.39 -4.03
N ASP A 51 -8.24 8.60 -3.50
CA ASP A 51 -7.33 9.09 -2.47
C ASP A 51 -7.34 8.16 -1.27
N VAL A 52 -6.17 7.59 -1.01
CA VAL A 52 -5.88 7.02 0.29
C VAL A 52 -5.48 8.20 1.16
N GLY A 53 -6.21 8.43 2.26
CA GLY A 53 -5.89 9.47 3.25
C GLY A 53 -4.60 9.16 4.02
N LEU A 54 -3.51 8.88 3.30
CA LEU A 54 -2.16 8.84 3.81
C LEU A 54 -1.63 10.26 3.67
N GLU A 55 -1.71 10.99 4.77
CA GLU A 55 -1.07 12.30 4.84
C GLU A 55 0.45 12.14 4.79
N SER A 56 1.15 13.21 4.41
CA SER A 56 2.62 13.20 4.29
C SER A 56 3.31 12.78 5.61
N GLU A 57 2.69 13.07 6.75
CA GLU A 57 3.17 12.65 8.07
C GLU A 57 3.11 11.15 8.29
N ASP A 58 2.07 10.48 7.80
CA ASP A 58 1.91 9.04 7.98
C ASP A 58 2.95 8.28 7.17
N PHE A 59 3.30 8.79 5.99
CA PHE A 59 4.40 8.27 5.20
C PHE A 59 5.74 8.38 5.95
N LEU A 60 6.02 9.54 6.57
CA LEU A 60 7.23 9.74 7.36
C LEU A 60 7.28 8.83 8.60
N LYS A 61 6.16 8.64 9.30
CA LYS A 61 6.05 7.69 10.43
C LYS A 61 6.32 6.25 9.99
N LEU A 62 5.81 5.87 8.82
CA LEU A 62 6.02 4.53 8.25
C LEU A 62 7.50 4.31 7.92
N LEU A 63 8.14 5.28 7.26
CA LEU A 63 9.55 5.21 6.90
C LEU A 63 10.48 5.29 8.12
N SER A 64 10.20 6.14 9.10
CA SER A 64 11.03 6.24 10.31
C SER A 64 10.98 4.95 11.12
N GLY A 65 9.83 4.28 11.18
CA GLY A 65 9.70 2.95 11.78
C GLY A 65 10.50 1.85 11.05
N LEU A 66 11.00 2.10 9.83
CA LEU A 66 11.92 1.18 9.17
C LEU A 66 13.33 1.32 9.71
N ALA A 67 13.76 2.44 10.27
CA ALA A 67 15.13 2.66 10.73
C ALA A 67 15.60 1.56 11.70
N ASP A 68 14.72 1.14 12.61
CA ASP A 68 15.03 0.16 13.66
C ASP A 68 14.87 -1.30 13.23
N LYS A 69 14.36 -1.56 12.02
CA LYS A 69 14.13 -2.93 11.52
C LYS A 69 15.36 -3.50 10.82
N LYS A 70 15.77 -4.73 11.13
CA LYS A 70 16.81 -5.42 10.34
C LYS A 70 16.27 -5.74 8.94
N GLY A 71 16.99 -5.31 7.90
CA GLY A 71 16.59 -5.55 6.51
C GLY A 71 17.42 -4.78 5.50
N ILE A 72 17.09 -4.95 4.22
CA ILE A 72 17.71 -4.26 3.07
C ILE A 72 16.64 -3.36 2.45
N VAL A 73 17.05 -2.15 2.04
CA VAL A 73 16.21 -1.24 1.26
C VAL A 73 16.65 -1.37 -0.20
N VAL A 74 15.70 -1.71 -1.07
CA VAL A 74 15.92 -1.82 -2.52
C VAL A 74 15.20 -0.65 -3.18
N ASN A 75 15.95 0.24 -3.81
CA ASN A 75 15.36 1.35 -4.57
C ASN A 75 15.17 0.93 -6.02
N VAL A 76 13.92 0.95 -6.48
CA VAL A 76 13.59 0.71 -7.88
C VAL A 76 13.52 2.06 -8.58
N VAL A 77 14.35 2.26 -9.61
CA VAL A 77 14.43 3.51 -10.37
C VAL A 77 14.20 3.24 -11.86
N ASP A 78 13.59 4.21 -12.55
CA ASP A 78 13.56 4.21 -14.01
C ASP A 78 14.93 4.67 -14.54
N VAL A 79 15.46 3.97 -15.54
CA VAL A 79 16.73 4.30 -16.19
C VAL A 79 16.60 5.55 -17.06
N PHE A 80 15.41 5.85 -17.57
CA PHE A 80 15.15 7.01 -18.43
C PHE A 80 14.79 8.27 -17.65
N ASP A 81 14.38 8.13 -16.38
CA ASP A 81 14.03 9.24 -15.48
C ASP A 81 14.58 9.01 -14.08
N PHE A 82 15.92 9.04 -13.97
CA PHE A 82 16.60 8.84 -12.70
C PHE A 82 16.34 9.98 -11.71
N GLU A 83 16.34 11.24 -12.18
CA GLU A 83 16.11 12.39 -11.31
C GLU A 83 14.70 12.39 -10.71
N GLY A 84 13.68 12.01 -11.48
CA GLY A 84 12.31 11.88 -10.99
C GLY A 84 12.08 10.66 -10.10
N SER A 85 12.87 9.58 -10.29
CA SER A 85 12.70 8.32 -9.55
C SER A 85 13.57 8.22 -8.29
N PHE A 86 14.63 9.02 -8.16
CA PHE A 86 15.62 8.87 -7.10
C PHE A 86 15.33 9.77 -5.87
N ILE A 87 14.84 9.15 -4.79
CA ILE A 87 14.51 9.88 -3.56
C ILE A 87 15.71 9.92 -2.60
N ASN A 88 16.49 11.00 -2.67
CA ASN A 88 17.66 11.23 -1.81
C ASN A 88 17.36 11.14 -0.29
N ALA A 89 16.17 11.59 0.11
CA ALA A 89 15.76 11.64 1.52
C ALA A 89 15.59 10.24 2.15
N VAL A 90 15.33 9.19 1.34
CA VAL A 90 15.09 7.84 1.85
C VAL A 90 16.29 7.35 2.66
N LYS A 91 17.53 7.56 2.19
CA LYS A 91 18.75 7.19 2.91
C LYS A 91 18.84 7.81 4.30
N ARG A 92 18.39 9.07 4.46
CA ARG A 92 18.37 9.75 5.77
C ARG A 92 17.31 9.15 6.70
N ILE A 93 16.16 8.78 6.15
CA ILE A 93 14.99 8.34 6.94
C ILE A 93 15.12 6.88 7.39
N VAL A 94 15.72 6.00 6.57
CA VAL A 94 15.83 4.56 6.88
C VAL A 94 17.08 4.17 7.69
N GLY A 95 17.90 5.16 8.09
CA GLY A 95 19.10 4.97 8.93
C GLY A 95 20.30 4.32 8.20
N ASN A 96 21.32 3.92 8.97
CA ASN A 96 22.56 3.30 8.47
C ASN A 96 22.36 1.84 8.02
N LYS A 97 21.51 1.62 7.02
CA LYS A 97 21.34 0.32 6.36
C LYS A 97 22.16 0.24 5.09
N LYS A 98 22.58 -0.97 4.74
CA LYS A 98 23.07 -1.27 3.39
C LYS A 98 21.92 -1.00 2.40
N SER A 99 22.09 0.00 1.55
CA SER A 99 21.16 0.38 0.49
C SER A 99 21.85 0.17 -0.86
N PHE A 100 21.10 -0.36 -1.83
CA PHE A 100 21.53 -0.57 -3.21
C PHE A 100 20.53 0.10 -4.14
#